data_AF-A0A1I5G431-F1
#
_entry.id   AF-A0A1I5G431-F1
#
_cell.length_a   1.000
_cell.length_b   1.000
_cell.length_c   1.000
_cell.angle_alpha   90.00
_cell.angle_beta   90.00
_cell.angle_gamma   90.00
#
_symmetry.space_group_name_H-M   'P 1'
#
loop_
_entity.id
_entity.type
_entity.pdbx_description
1 polymer ?
#
loop_
_entity_poly.entity_id
_entity_poly.type
_entity_poly.pdbx_seq_one_letter_code
_entity_poly.pdbx_strand_id
1 'polypeptide(L)'
;MQERLLDYYKAIEAASKQMLEAARMEDWEGVVRCEGACAVLIEQLRFKATTLELPRTDRAEKTRVMQRILRNDAEIRLLAEPWIADLDHLFDSRLQLIH
;
A
#
# COMPACT_ATOMS: atom_id res chain seq x y z
N MET A 1 5.95 -21.59 -16.59
CA MET A 1 4.98 -21.38 -15.50
C MET A 1 3.91 -20.43 -16.04
N GLN A 2 2.63 -20.78 -16.01
CA GLN A 2 1.57 -19.85 -16.46
C GLN A 2 1.50 -18.65 -15.50
N GLU A 3 1.62 -17.44 -16.03
CA GLU A 3 1.43 -16.21 -15.24
C GLU A 3 -0.01 -16.16 -14.72
N ARG A 4 -0.20 -16.11 -13.39
CA ARG A 4 -1.51 -15.97 -12.76
C ARG A 4 -1.70 -14.53 -12.30
N LEU A 5 -2.94 -14.01 -12.37
CA LEU A 5 -3.26 -12.68 -11.84
C LEU A 5 -2.89 -12.53 -10.36
N LEU A 6 -2.98 -13.60 -9.58
CA LEU A 6 -2.59 -13.58 -8.17
C LEU A 6 -1.10 -13.30 -7.96
N ASP A 7 -0.24 -13.67 -8.91
CA ASP A 7 1.20 -13.41 -8.82
C ASP A 7 1.51 -11.92 -8.91
N TYR A 8 0.78 -11.17 -9.76
CA TYR A 8 0.87 -9.71 -9.82
C TYR A 8 0.42 -9.06 -8.51
N TYR A 9 -0.68 -9.52 -7.92
CA TYR A 9 -1.11 -9.03 -6.60
C TYR A 9 -0.01 -9.22 -5.54
N LYS A 10 0.62 -10.40 -5.50
CA LYS A 10 1.72 -10.69 -4.56
C LYS A 10 2.98 -9.86 -4.86
N ALA A 11 3.27 -9.60 -6.13
CA ALA A 11 4.38 -8.73 -6.51
C ALA A 11 4.15 -7.27 -6.05
N ILE A 12 2.92 -6.75 -6.21
CA ILE A 12 2.55 -5.42 -5.70
C ILE A 12 2.67 -5.39 -4.17
N GLU A 13 2.24 -6.45 -3.48
CA GLU A 13 2.42 -6.57 -2.03
C GLU A 13 3.90 -6.50 -1.61
N ALA A 14 4.76 -7.23 -2.31
CA ALA A 14 6.19 -7.24 -2.04
C ALA A 14 6.82 -5.86 -2.24
N ALA A 15 6.45 -5.16 -3.32
CA ALA A 15 6.91 -3.80 -3.59
C ALA A 15 6.37 -2.79 -2.54
N SER A 16 5.10 -2.90 -2.14
CA SER A 16 4.51 -2.10 -1.05
C SER A 16 5.23 -2.34 0.29
N LYS A 17 5.64 -3.58 0.58
CA LYS A 17 6.46 -3.88 1.77
C LYS A 17 7.84 -3.24 1.68
N GLN A 18 8.52 -3.31 0.53
CA GLN A 18 9.81 -2.64 0.34
C GLN A 18 9.71 -1.13 0.52
N MET A 19 8.62 -0.53 0.02
CA MET A 19 8.30 0.88 0.21
C MET A 19 8.15 1.22 1.70
N LEU A 20 7.47 0.38 2.48
CA LEU A 20 7.33 0.59 3.92
C LEU A 20 8.67 0.47 4.67
N GLU A 21 9.49 -0.53 4.34
CA GLU A 21 10.82 -0.64 4.98
C GLU A 21 11.70 0.57 4.63
N ALA A 22 11.65 1.08 3.39
CA ALA A 22 12.36 2.30 3.01
C ALA A 22 11.86 3.51 3.82
N ALA A 23 10.53 3.68 3.97
CA ALA A 23 9.94 4.75 4.77
C ALA A 23 10.37 4.68 6.24
N ARG A 24 10.43 3.48 6.84
CA ARG A 24 10.90 3.28 8.23
C ARG A 24 12.37 3.65 8.42
N MET A 25 13.19 3.58 7.36
CA MET A 25 14.58 4.01 7.38
C MET A 25 14.76 5.48 6.93
N GLU A 26 13.66 6.21 6.71
CA GLU A 26 13.67 7.57 6.14
C GLU A 26 14.32 7.66 4.74
N ASP A 27 14.42 6.53 4.02
CA ASP A 27 14.91 6.47 2.63
C ASP A 27 13.78 6.83 1.66
N TRP A 28 13.45 8.12 1.59
CA TRP A 28 12.37 8.63 0.73
C TRP A 28 12.67 8.46 -0.76
N GLU A 29 13.94 8.43 -1.15
CA GLU A 29 14.31 8.10 -2.53
C GLU A 29 13.97 6.64 -2.84
N GLY A 30 14.25 5.73 -1.90
CA GLY A 30 13.83 4.33 -1.94
C GLY A 30 12.33 4.14 -2.02
N VAL A 31 11.55 4.94 -1.27
CA VAL A 31 10.09 4.98 -1.36
C VAL A 31 9.64 5.30 -2.79
N VAL A 32 10.15 6.39 -3.39
CA VAL A 32 9.79 6.81 -4.76
C VAL A 32 10.19 5.76 -5.81
N ARG A 33 11.37 5.13 -5.67
CA ARG A 33 11.77 4.03 -6.56
C ARG A 33 10.80 2.84 -6.48
N CYS A 34 10.40 2.47 -5.26
CA CYS A 34 9.43 1.38 -5.04
C CYS A 34 8.04 1.73 -5.56
N GLU A 35 7.60 2.99 -5.40
CA GLU A 35 6.35 3.49 -5.96
C GLU A 35 6.31 3.34 -7.49
N GLY A 36 7.41 3.69 -8.18
CA GLY A 36 7.54 3.47 -9.61
C GLY A 36 7.40 2.00 -10.02
N ALA A 37 8.01 1.08 -9.26
CA ALA A 37 7.85 -0.36 -9.49
C ALA A 37 6.39 -0.83 -9.26
N CYS A 38 5.74 -0.35 -8.19
CA CYS A 38 4.32 -0.60 -7.93
C CYS A 38 3.44 -0.13 -9.08
N ALA A 39 3.65 1.08 -9.60
CA ALA A 39 2.89 1.64 -10.70
C ALA A 39 2.96 0.75 -11.95
N VAL A 40 4.16 0.28 -12.31
CA VAL A 40 4.35 -0.64 -13.45
C VAL A 40 3.60 -1.96 -13.21
N LEU A 41 3.71 -2.55 -12.02
CA LEU A 41 3.02 -3.81 -11.69
C LEU A 41 1.50 -3.67 -11.71
N ILE A 42 0.96 -2.53 -11.26
CA ILE A 42 -0.47 -2.23 -11.30
C ILE A 42 -0.97 -2.14 -12.74
N GLU A 43 -0.22 -1.47 -13.62
CA GLU A 43 -0.59 -1.39 -15.05
C GLU A 43 -0.51 -2.75 -15.74
N GLN A 44 0.52 -3.56 -15.45
CA GLN A 44 0.61 -4.93 -15.95
C GLN A 44 -0.56 -5.79 -15.46
N LEU A 45 -0.92 -5.69 -14.18
CA LEU A 45 -2.08 -6.39 -13.62
C LEU A 45 -3.37 -5.98 -14.34
N ARG A 46 -3.60 -4.67 -14.54
CA ARG A 46 -4.77 -4.14 -15.25
C ARG A 46 -4.84 -4.69 -16.68
N PHE A 47 -3.73 -4.66 -17.40
CA PHE A 47 -3.64 -5.20 -18.75
C PHE A 47 -3.93 -6.70 -18.79
N LYS A 48 -3.31 -7.50 -17.92
CA LYS A 48 -3.49 -8.95 -17.89
C LYS A 48 -4.90 -9.34 -17.44
N ALA A 49 -5.52 -8.57 -16.56
CA ALA A 49 -6.90 -8.80 -16.13
C ALA A 49 -7.94 -8.63 -17.25
N THR A 50 -7.56 -8.08 -18.42
CA THR A 50 -8.43 -8.05 -19.60
C THR A 50 -8.54 -9.42 -20.31
N THR A 51 -7.56 -10.30 -20.12
CA THR A 51 -7.45 -11.58 -20.85
C THR A 51 -7.41 -12.80 -19.94
N LEU A 52 -7.00 -12.63 -18.68
CA LEU A 52 -6.93 -13.69 -17.69
C LEU A 52 -8.08 -13.54 -16.69
N GLU A 53 -8.66 -14.66 -16.29
CA GLU A 53 -9.61 -14.70 -15.18
C GLU A 53 -8.91 -15.01 -13.86
N LEU A 54 -9.37 -14.37 -12.78
CA LEU A 54 -8.96 -14.73 -11.43
C LEU A 54 -9.89 -15.85 -10.91
N PRO A 55 -9.38 -17.06 -10.64
CA PRO A 55 -10.19 -18.16 -10.14
C PRO A 55 -10.93 -17.77 -8.85
N ARG A 56 -12.14 -18.33 -8.65
CA ARG A 56 -12.92 -18.09 -7.43
C ARG A 56 -12.15 -18.47 -6.16
N THR A 57 -11.32 -19.51 -6.24
CA THR A 57 -10.43 -19.97 -5.15
C THR A 57 -9.44 -18.91 -4.70
N ASP A 58 -9.03 -18.02 -5.61
CA ASP A 58 -7.98 -17.02 -5.36
C ASP A 58 -8.54 -15.69 -4.84
N ARG A 59 -9.87 -15.49 -4.87
CA ARG A 59 -10.51 -14.24 -4.45
C ARG A 59 -10.25 -13.92 -2.97
N ALA A 60 -10.29 -14.93 -2.11
CA ALA A 60 -10.00 -14.75 -0.69
C ALA A 60 -8.55 -14.27 -0.48
N GLU A 61 -7.60 -14.84 -1.22
CA GLU A 61 -6.20 -14.43 -1.11
C GLU A 61 -5.95 -13.04 -1.70
N LYS A 62 -6.56 -12.72 -2.86
CA LYS A 62 -6.54 -11.35 -3.39
C LYS A 62 -6.99 -10.34 -2.34
N THR A 63 -8.10 -10.59 -1.65
CA THR A 63 -8.60 -9.65 -0.61
C THR A 63 -7.59 -9.47 0.51
N ARG A 64 -6.94 -10.55 0.98
CA ARG A 64 -5.91 -10.45 2.03
C ARG A 64 -4.68 -9.66 1.55
N VAL A 65 -4.23 -9.91 0.32
CA VAL A 65 -3.13 -9.17 -0.31
C VAL A 65 -3.46 -7.68 -0.36
N MET A 66 -4.65 -7.31 -0.85
CA MET A 66 -5.09 -5.91 -0.91
C MET A 66 -5.13 -5.24 0.46
N GLN A 67 -5.62 -5.95 1.50
CA GLN A 67 -5.64 -5.42 2.86
C GLN A 67 -4.23 -5.18 3.42
N ARG A 68 -3.25 -6.03 3.07
CA ARG A 68 -1.85 -5.84 3.48
C ARG A 68 -1.23 -4.64 2.78
N ILE A 69 -1.45 -4.47 1.48
CA ILE A 69 -1.01 -3.27 0.72
C ILE A 69 -1.58 -2.00 1.36
N LEU A 70 -2.90 -1.94 1.59
CA LEU A 70 -3.54 -0.77 2.19
C LEU A 70 -3.03 -0.45 3.60
N ARG A 71 -2.68 -1.47 4.39
CA ARG A 71 -2.07 -1.26 5.72
C ARG A 71 -0.68 -0.65 5.60
N ASN A 72 0.15 -1.16 4.70
CA ASN A 72 1.48 -0.62 4.47
C ASN A 72 1.40 0.84 4.01
N ASP A 73 0.51 1.15 3.07
CA ASP A 73 0.32 2.51 2.55
C ASP A 73 -0.14 3.48 3.64
N ALA A 74 -1.02 3.04 4.55
CA ALA A 74 -1.44 3.83 5.69
C ALA A 74 -0.27 4.13 6.65
N GLU A 75 0.57 3.13 6.93
CA GLU A 75 1.75 3.31 7.78
C GLU A 75 2.80 4.23 7.14
N ILE A 76 3.02 4.13 5.82
CA ILE A 76 3.91 5.04 5.08
C ILE A 76 3.43 6.49 5.20
N ARG A 77 2.12 6.74 5.07
CA ARG A 77 1.57 8.10 5.23
C ARG A 77 1.81 8.66 6.63
N LEU A 78 1.61 7.85 7.68
CA LEU A 78 1.89 8.26 9.05
C LEU A 78 3.37 8.63 9.25
N LEU A 79 4.30 7.89 8.61
CA LEU A 79 5.73 8.18 8.66
C LEU A 79 6.10 9.45 7.85
N ALA A 80 5.45 9.67 6.72
CA ALA A 80 5.71 10.84 5.85
C ALA A 80 5.09 12.14 6.38
N GLU A 81 3.99 12.04 7.14
CA GLU A 81 3.23 13.18 7.62
C GLU A 81 3.04 13.13 9.16
N PRO A 82 4.12 13.19 9.99
CA PRO A 82 4.02 13.04 11.45
C PRO A 82 3.10 14.08 12.09
N TRP A 83 3.04 15.28 11.51
CA TRP A 83 2.24 16.42 11.95
C TRP A 83 0.72 16.19 11.86
N ILE A 84 0.25 15.16 11.12
CA ILE A 84 -1.17 14.77 11.12
C ILE A 84 -1.56 14.14 12.46
N ALA A 85 -0.67 13.39 13.12
CA ALA A 85 -0.93 12.87 14.46
C ALA A 85 -1.02 14.00 15.51
N ASP A 86 -0.24 15.07 15.32
CA ASP A 86 -0.28 16.25 16.19
C ASP A 86 -1.56 17.09 16.00
N LEU A 87 -2.12 17.11 14.79
CA LEU A 87 -3.40 17.78 14.51
C LEU A 87 -4.57 17.13 15.25
N ASP A 88 -4.63 15.80 15.32
CA ASP A 88 -5.65 15.09 16.11
C ASP A 88 -5.59 15.53 17.58
N HIS A 89 -4.39 15.66 18.16
CA HIS A 89 -4.20 16.18 19.52
C HIS A 89 -4.59 17.66 19.68
N LEU A 90 -4.32 18.51 18.68
CA LEU A 90 -4.68 19.93 18.71
C LEU A 90 -6.20 20.14 18.65
N PHE A 91 -6.92 19.31 17.88
CA PHE A 91 -8.39 19.36 17.81
C PHE A 91 -9.05 18.80 19.07
N ASP A 92 -8.50 17.73 19.64
CA ASP A 92 -9.02 17.15 20.89
C ASP A 92 -8.81 18.10 22.09
N SER A 93 -7.67 18.79 22.13
CA SER A 93 -7.39 19.81 23.16
C SER A 93 -8.31 21.04 23.08
N ARG A 94 -8.73 21.44 21.87
CA ARG A 94 -9.64 22.58 21.68
C ARG A 94 -11.10 22.27 22.02
N LEU A 95 -11.51 21.00 21.97
CA LEU A 95 -12.85 20.57 22.41
C LEU A 95 -12.97 20.51 23.93
N GLN A 96 -11.89 20.25 24.66
CA GLN A 96 -11.89 20.25 26.13
C GLN A 96 -11.98 21.66 26.77
N LEU A 97 -11.63 22.72 26.03
CA LEU A 97 -11.68 24.11 26.52
C LEU A 97 -13.05 24.80 26.32
N ILE A 98 -14.03 24.12 25.73
CA ILE A 98 -15.38 24.66 25.46
C ILE A 98 -16.41 24.17 26.52
N HIS A 99 -15.94 23.66 27.67
CA HIS A 99 -16.79 23.33 28.82
C HIS A 99 -16.65 24.32 29.97
#